data_AF-A0AAU4BJF8-F1
#
_entry.id   AF-A0AAU4BJF8-F1
#
_cell.length_a   1.000
_cell.length_b   1.000
_cell.length_c   1.000
_cell.angle_alpha   90.00
_cell.angle_beta   90.00
_cell.angle_gamma   90.00
#
_symmetry.space_group_name_H-M   'P 1'
#
loop_
_entity.id
_entity.type
_entity.pdbx_description
1 polymer ?
#
loop_
_entity_poly.entity_id
_entity_poly.type
_entity_poly.pdbx_seq_one_letter_code
_entity_poly.pdbx_strand_id
1 'polypeptide(L)'
;MELYEKEEFGFPVPLLWAYASGAAEDVGAVVTVRATPGGTWAYFEAGKGRGGFLSPCGDAKKAAERVDRLLKYRMFPNPEWT
;
A
#
# COMPACT_ATOMS: atom_id res chain seq x y z
N MET A 1 -28.46 -2.01 4.17
CA MET A 1 -27.73 -1.22 5.18
C MET A 1 -26.33 -1.02 4.62
N GLU A 2 -26.17 -0.03 3.76
CA GLU A 2 -24.84 0.40 3.30
C GLU A 2 -24.14 1.05 4.48
N LEU A 3 -23.05 0.43 4.93
CA LEU A 3 -22.37 0.82 6.16
C LEU A 3 -21.11 1.65 5.94
N TYR A 4 -20.84 2.16 4.73
CA TYR A 4 -19.74 3.13 4.56
C TYR A 4 -20.09 4.20 3.52
N GLU A 5 -20.05 5.43 4.02
CA GLU A 5 -20.53 6.67 3.45
C GLU A 5 -19.78 7.16 2.21
N LYS A 6 -20.49 8.04 1.49
CA LYS A 6 -20.02 9.05 0.54
C LYS A 6 -18.60 9.57 0.82
N GLU A 7 -17.88 9.86 -0.26
CA GLU A 7 -16.54 10.49 -0.29
C GLU A 7 -16.42 11.88 0.38
N GLU A 8 -17.46 12.41 1.04
CA GLU A 8 -17.50 13.77 1.60
C GLU A 8 -16.90 13.89 3.03
N PHE A 9 -16.64 12.77 3.74
CA PHE A 9 -16.03 12.76 5.08
C PHE A 9 -14.76 11.91 5.19
N GLY A 10 -13.88 11.98 4.19
CA GLY A 10 -12.57 11.36 4.30
C GLY A 10 -11.73 12.04 5.39
N PHE A 11 -11.71 11.48 6.61
CA PHE A 11 -10.64 11.78 7.58
C PHE A 11 -9.32 11.81 6.82
N PRO A 12 -8.41 12.78 7.07
CA PRO A 12 -7.12 12.80 6.38
C PRO A 12 -6.40 11.50 6.72
N VAL A 13 -6.49 10.53 5.82
CA VAL A 13 -5.86 9.23 6.04
C VAL A 13 -4.38 9.50 5.87
N PRO A 14 -3.53 9.21 6.87
CA PRO A 14 -2.10 9.41 6.72
C PRO A 14 -1.63 8.57 5.53
N LEU A 15 -1.07 9.25 4.53
CA LEU A 15 -0.48 8.65 3.34
C LEU A 15 1.03 8.83 3.42
N LEU A 16 1.75 7.74 3.25
CA LEU A 16 3.20 7.73 3.11
C LEU A 16 3.55 7.38 1.66
N TRP A 17 4.23 8.27 0.95
CA TRP A 17 4.78 7.96 -0.36
C TRP A 17 6.17 7.33 -0.20
N ALA A 18 6.31 6.07 -0.61
CA ALA A 18 7.59 5.39 -0.71
C ALA A 18 7.98 5.32 -2.18
N TYR A 19 9.16 5.82 -2.54
CA TYR A 19 9.62 5.85 -3.93
C TYR A 19 11.05 5.32 -4.07
N ALA A 20 11.35 4.83 -5.26
CA ALA A 20 12.67 4.42 -5.70
C ALA A 20 12.95 5.06 -7.05
N SER A 21 14.10 5.72 -7.16
CA SER A 21 14.54 6.37 -8.40
C SER A 21 15.31 5.39 -9.26
N GLY A 22 14.85 5.19 -10.50
CA GLY A 22 15.53 4.44 -11.53
C GLY A 22 16.32 5.33 -12.48
N ALA A 23 17.14 4.72 -13.34
CA ALA A 23 17.89 5.45 -14.37
C ALA A 23 16.98 6.05 -15.47
N ALA A 24 15.75 5.53 -15.63
CA ALA A 24 14.79 5.97 -16.63
C ALA A 24 13.57 6.68 -16.00
N GLU A 25 12.96 6.08 -14.98
CA GLU A 25 11.77 6.61 -14.30
C GLU A 25 11.81 6.35 -12.80
N ASP A 26 11.17 7.24 -12.03
CA ASP A 26 10.89 7.05 -10.61
C ASP A 26 9.63 6.19 -10.45
N VAL A 27 9.71 5.16 -9.60
CA VAL A 27 8.54 4.36 -9.22
C VAL A 27 8.17 4.63 -7.76
N GLY A 28 6.89 4.52 -7.42
CA GLY A 28 6.48 4.67 -6.03
C GLY A 28 5.23 3.91 -5.67
N ALA A 29 4.96 3.85 -4.36
CA ALA A 29 3.79 3.25 -3.76
C ALA A 29 3.28 4.18 -2.65
N VAL A 30 1.96 4.44 -2.64
CA VAL A 30 1.31 5.13 -1.52
C VAL A 30 0.96 4.07 -0.47
N VAL A 31 1.43 4.23 0.74
CA VAL A 31 1.09 3.39 1.89
C VAL A 31 0.10 4.13 2.77
N THR A 32 -0.90 3.41 3.27
CA THR A 32 -1.91 3.91 4.20
C THR A 32 -2.14 2.89 5.32
N VAL A 33 -2.84 3.30 6.37
CA VAL A 33 -3.18 2.45 7.51
C VAL A 33 -4.70 2.35 7.63
N ARG A 34 -5.23 1.13 7.77
CA ARG A 34 -6.67 0.87 7.86
C ARG A 34 -6.98 -0.09 9.00
N ALA A 35 -8.13 0.10 9.63
CA ALA A 35 -8.69 -0.88 10.53
C ALA A 35 -9.08 -2.14 9.77
N THR A 36 -8.91 -3.30 10.40
CA THR A 36 -9.24 -4.62 9.85
C THR A 36 -10.29 -5.31 10.71
N PRO A 37 -11.02 -6.30 10.17
CA PRO A 37 -11.90 -7.14 10.99
C PRO A 37 -11.14 -7.73 12.19
N GLY A 38 -11.70 -7.60 13.39
CA GLY A 38 -11.03 -8.01 14.63
C GLY A 38 -10.38 -6.87 15.43
N GLY A 39 -10.60 -5.60 15.04
CA GLY A 39 -10.20 -4.44 15.85
C GLY A 39 -8.70 -4.14 15.81
N THR A 40 -7.99 -4.68 14.82
CA THR A 40 -6.55 -4.41 14.60
C THR A 40 -6.35 -3.46 13.44
N TRP A 41 -5.13 -2.95 13.28
CA TRP A 41 -4.74 -2.07 12.18
C TRP A 41 -3.72 -2.77 11.28
N ALA A 42 -3.72 -2.45 9.99
CA ALA A 42 -2.73 -2.94 9.04
C ALA A 42 -2.29 -1.87 8.06
N TYR A 43 -1.06 -2.02 7.56
CA TYR A 43 -0.51 -1.24 6.45
C TYR A 43 -1.05 -1.78 5.13
N PHE A 44 -1.46 -0.87 4.24
CA PHE A 44 -1.96 -1.19 2.91
C PHE A 44 -1.31 -0.30 1.84
N GLU A 45 -1.13 -0.83 0.63
CA GLU A 45 -1.01 0.00 -0.55
C GLU A 45 -2.36 0.69 -0.83
N ALA A 46 -2.35 2.02 -0.93
CA ALA A 46 -3.54 2.81 -1.25
C ALA A 46 -3.99 2.55 -2.70
N GLY A 47 -5.29 2.78 -2.97
CA GLY A 47 -5.87 2.59 -4.31
C GLY A 47 -6.12 1.14 -4.74
N LYS A 48 -5.58 0.12 -4.05
CA LYS A 48 -5.76 -1.31 -4.39
C LYS A 48 -6.96 -2.00 -3.70
N GLY A 49 -7.87 -1.25 -3.10
CA GLY A 49 -9.03 -1.80 -2.38
C GLY A 49 -8.58 -2.81 -1.30
N ARG A 50 -9.08 -4.05 -1.35
CA ARG A 50 -8.70 -5.14 -0.43
C ARG A 50 -7.41 -5.87 -0.82
N GLY A 51 -6.92 -5.70 -2.06
CA GLY A 51 -5.73 -6.37 -2.57
C GLY A 51 -4.41 -5.74 -2.12
N GLY A 52 -4.45 -4.62 -1.40
CA GLY A 52 -3.27 -3.85 -1.01
C GLY A 52 -2.62 -4.26 0.31
N PHE A 53 -3.00 -5.37 0.96
CA PHE A 53 -2.47 -5.70 2.29
C PHE A 53 -0.95 -5.87 2.29
N LEU A 54 -0.26 -5.08 3.12
CA LEU A 54 1.19 -5.16 3.28
C LEU A 54 1.55 -5.91 4.56
N SER A 55 1.07 -5.51 5.74
CA SER A 55 1.39 -6.21 6.99
C SER A 55 0.48 -5.72 8.12
N PRO A 56 0.25 -6.50 9.19
CA PRO A 56 -0.35 -5.96 10.40
C PRO A 56 0.51 -4.82 10.97
N CYS A 57 -0.14 -3.82 11.58
CA CYS A 57 0.57 -2.79 12.32
C CYS A 57 1.30 -3.41 13.51
N GLY A 58 2.52 -2.92 13.78
CA GLY A 58 3.47 -3.54 14.71
C GLY A 58 4.60 -4.30 14.03
N ASP A 59 4.47 -4.63 12.73
CA ASP A 59 5.55 -5.20 11.92
C ASP A 59 5.84 -4.34 10.68
N ALA A 60 6.42 -3.16 10.94
CA ALA A 60 6.79 -2.19 9.90
C ALA A 60 7.92 -2.72 8.99
N LYS A 61 8.80 -3.57 9.51
CA LYS A 61 9.89 -4.18 8.73
C LYS A 61 9.33 -5.05 7.61
N LYS A 62 8.39 -5.94 7.92
CA LYS A 62 7.73 -6.79 6.92
C LYS A 62 6.91 -5.99 5.92
N ALA A 63 6.30 -4.88 6.35
CA ALA A 63 5.63 -3.96 5.45
C ALA A 63 6.63 -3.34 4.46
N ALA A 64 7.78 -2.85 4.93
CA ALA A 64 8.83 -2.29 4.11
C ALA A 64 9.41 -3.31 3.11
N GLU A 65 9.63 -4.56 3.52
CA GLU A 65 10.09 -5.64 2.62
C GLU A 65 9.08 -5.97 1.50
N ARG A 66 7.78 -5.77 1.74
CA ARG A 66 6.75 -5.92 0.70
C ARG A 66 6.70 -4.72 -0.23
N VAL A 67 6.86 -3.51 0.29
CA VAL A 67 7.01 -2.29 -0.53
C VAL A 67 8.25 -2.40 -1.41
N ASP A 68 9.39 -2.81 -0.88
CA ASP A 68 10.63 -3.00 -1.64
C ASP A 68 10.44 -3.96 -2.83
N ARG A 69 9.83 -5.13 -2.60
CA ARG A 69 9.50 -6.07 -3.68
C ARG A 69 8.55 -5.47 -4.72
N LEU A 70 7.55 -4.72 -4.28
CA LEU A 70 6.61 -4.04 -5.17
C LEU A 70 7.32 -3.02 -6.07
N LEU A 71 8.21 -2.20 -5.49
CA LEU A 71 8.98 -1.21 -6.25
C LEU A 71 9.94 -1.90 -7.23
N LYS A 72 10.65 -2.96 -6.81
CA LYS A 72 11.51 -3.75 -7.70
C LYS A 72 10.75 -4.34 -8.89
N TYR A 73 9.54 -4.88 -8.66
CA TYR A 73 8.69 -5.38 -9.74
C TYR A 73 8.28 -4.27 -10.72
N ARG A 74 8.01 -3.05 -10.22
CA ARG A 74 7.70 -1.88 -11.06
C ARG A 74 8.90 -1.38 -11.85
N MET A 75 10.09 -1.41 -11.27
CA MET A 75 11.34 -0.98 -11.94
C MET A 75 11.79 -1.97 -13.01
N PHE A 76 11.58 -3.26 -12.79
CA PHE A 76 12.03 -4.32 -13.68
C PHE A 76 10.84 -5.22 -14.05
N PRO A 77 9.86 -4.73 -14.82
CA PRO A 77 8.74 -5.55 -15.26
C PRO A 77 9.27 -6.64 -16.19
N ASN A 78 9.49 -7.85 -15.68
CA ASN A 78 9.89 -8.98 -16.51
C ASN A 78 8.62 -9.58 -17.16
N PRO A 79 8.47 -9.52 -18.50
CA PRO A 79 7.28 -10.02 -19.19
C PRO A 79 7.10 -11.55 -19.14
N GLU A 80 8.06 -12.32 -18.60
CA GLU A 80 8.00 -13.78 -18.55
C GLU A 80 7.37 -14.38 -17.28
N TRP A 81 6.84 -13.55 -16.37
CA TRP A 81 6.28 -14.00 -15.07
C TRP A 81 4.78 -13.71 -14.88
N THR A 82 4.04 -13.56 -15.98
CA THR A 82 2.56 -13.55 -15.99
C THR A 82 1.98 -14.91 -16.28
#